data_AF-A0A5K1FT29-F1
#
_entry.id   AF-A0A5K1FT29-F1
#
_cell.length_a   1.000
_cell.length_b   1.000
_cell.length_c   1.000
_cell.angle_alpha   90.00
_cell.angle_beta   90.00
_cell.angle_gamma   90.00
#
_symmetry.space_group_name_H-M   'P 1'
#
loop_
_entity.id
_entity.type
_entity.pdbx_description
1 polymer ?
#
loop_
_entity_poly.entity_id
_entity_poly.type
_entity_poly.pdbx_seq_one_letter_code
_entity_poly.pdbx_strand_id
1 'polypeptide(L)' 'MVKEGRREATAARVLEDLIERAGGCAVVDGGFATWLEHHGANINDPLWSASCLITNPDLIKQ' A
#
# COMPACT_ATOMS: atom_id res chain seq x y z
N MET A 1 26.78 -3.02 -13.16
CA MET A 1 26.06 -2.03 -12.33
C MET A 1 25.12 -1.15 -13.19
N VAL A 2 24.23 -1.75 -14.02
CA VAL A 2 23.28 -1.01 -14.89
C VAL A 2 22.02 -1.87 -15.15
N LYS A 3 21.28 -2.28 -14.12
CA LYS A 3 20.03 -3.05 -14.30
C LYS A 3 18.81 -2.46 -13.59
N GLU A 4 18.99 -1.58 -12.60
CA GLU A 4 17.90 -1.01 -11.81
C GLU A 4 17.08 0.04 -12.58
N GLY A 5 17.74 0.97 -13.27
CA GLY A 5 17.07 2.12 -13.91
C GLY A 5 16.17 1.81 -15.12
N ARG A 6 16.26 0.60 -15.72
CA ARG A 6 15.39 0.20 -16.83
C ARG A 6 14.06 -0.40 -16.35
N ARG A 7 14.03 -0.93 -15.12
CA ARG A 7 12.84 -1.61 -14.56
C ARG A 7 11.81 -0.61 -14.05
N GLU A 8 12.22 0.41 -13.30
CA GLU A 8 11.29 1.46 -12.83
C GLU A 8 10.60 2.17 -13.98
N ALA A 9 11.36 2.60 -14.99
CA ALA A 9 10.82 3.26 -16.17
C ALA A 9 9.84 2.37 -16.96
N THR A 10 9.92 1.04 -16.82
CA THR A 10 8.98 0.12 -17.46
C THR A 10 7.70 -0.03 -16.64
N ALA A 11 7.81 -0.14 -15.32
CA ALA A 11 6.67 -0.27 -14.42
C ALA A 11 5.79 0.98 -14.41
N ALA A 12 6.41 2.17 -14.37
CA ALA A 12 5.70 3.45 -14.44
C ALA A 12 4.86 3.55 -15.73
N ARG A 13 5.45 3.18 -16.87
CA ARG A 13 4.74 3.17 -18.17
C ARG A 13 3.57 2.20 -18.22
N VAL A 14 3.71 1.00 -17.62
CA VAL A 14 2.61 0.04 -17.55
C VAL A 14 1.45 0.58 -16.71
N LEU A 15 1.76 1.27 -15.61
CA LEU A 15 0.74 1.88 -14.76
C LEU A 15 0.05 3.07 -15.45
N GLU A 16 0.82 3.94 -16.10
CA GLU A 16 0.29 5.07 -16.89
C GLU A 16 -0.68 4.58 -17.97
N ASP A 17 -0.25 3.61 -18.79
CA ASP A 17 -1.08 3.00 -19.84
C ASP A 17 -2.37 2.40 -19.25
N LEU A 18 -2.29 1.77 -18.06
CA LEU A 18 -3.45 1.19 -17.38
C LEU A 18 -4.43 2.27 -16.92
N ILE A 19 -3.93 3.35 -16.29
CA ILE A 19 -4.76 4.44 -15.79
C ILE A 19 -5.44 5.16 -16.95
N GLU A 20 -4.72 5.43 -18.05
CA GLU A 20 -5.29 6.04 -19.25
C GLU A 20 -6.43 5.19 -19.82
N ARG A 21 -6.21 3.88 -19.96
CA ARG A 21 -7.24 2.94 -20.44
C ARG A 21 -8.44 2.81 -19.51
N ALA A 22 -8.25 3.05 -18.21
CA ALA A 22 -9.30 2.97 -17.19
C ALA A 22 -10.12 4.27 -17.02
N GLY A 23 -9.80 5.34 -17.77
CA GLY A 23 -10.53 6.62 -17.70
C GLY A 23 -9.72 7.78 -17.10
N GLY A 24 -8.40 7.63 -16.97
CA GLY A 24 -7.48 8.74 -16.68
C GLY A 24 -7.31 9.12 -15.21
N CYS A 25 -7.93 8.39 -14.28
CA CYS A 25 -7.79 8.62 -12.84
C CYS A 25 -7.82 7.31 -12.06
N ALA A 26 -6.90 7.15 -11.11
CA ALA A 26 -6.93 6.08 -10.13
C ALA A 26 -7.24 6.67 -8.75
N VAL A 27 -8.27 6.14 -8.11
CA VAL A 27 -8.55 6.39 -6.68
C VAL A 27 -7.87 5.28 -5.89
N VAL A 28 -7.04 5.67 -4.92
CA VAL A 28 -6.34 4.76 -4.02
C VAL A 28 -6.99 4.75 -2.64
N ASP A 29 -6.54 3.87 -1.76
CA ASP A 29 -6.97 3.81 -0.37
C ASP A 29 -6.41 4.98 0.47
N GLY A 30 -6.78 4.99 1.76
CA GLY A 30 -6.43 6.04 2.72
C GLY A 30 -5.39 5.60 3.76
N GLY A 31 -5.27 6.39 4.83
CA GLY A 31 -4.34 6.13 5.93
C GLY A 31 -4.72 4.90 6.75
N PHE A 32 -4.11 3.75 6.45
CA PHE A 32 -4.43 2.49 7.11
C PHE A 32 -4.09 2.48 8.61
N ALA A 33 -2.97 3.11 8.99
CA ALA A 33 -2.56 3.22 10.39
C ALA A 33 -3.60 3.98 11.24
N THR A 34 -4.20 5.04 10.71
CA THR A 34 -5.25 5.81 11.40
C THR A 34 -6.50 4.96 11.66
N TRP A 35 -6.90 4.14 10.68
CA TRP A 35 -8.02 3.22 10.87
C TRP A 35 -7.69 2.18 11.95
N LEU A 36 -6.47 1.64 11.96
CA LEU A 36 -6.03 0.65 12.95
C LEU A 36 -5.99 1.24 14.38
N GLU A 37 -5.45 2.46 14.53
CA GLU A 37 -5.43 3.18 15.81
C GLU A 37 -6.85 3.47 16.32
N HIS A 38 -7.76 3.86 15.43
CA HIS A 38 -9.17 4.10 15.78
C HIS A 38 -9.82 2.83 16.37
N HIS A 39 -9.42 1.65 15.89
CA HIS A 39 -9.88 0.35 16.37
C HIS A 39 -8.99 -0.22 17.50
N GLY A 40 -8.10 0.58 18.08
CA GLY A 40 -7.32 0.24 19.28
C GLY A 40 -5.99 -0.48 19.03
N ALA A 41 -5.53 -0.58 17.77
CA ALA A 41 -4.20 -1.10 17.49
C ALA A 41 -3.11 -0.13 17.95
N ASN A 42 -2.04 -0.66 18.56
CA ASN A 42 -0.87 0.14 18.91
C ASN A 42 0.12 0.18 17.74
N ILE A 43 0.28 1.34 17.11
CA ILE A 43 1.20 1.54 15.96
C ILE A 43 2.55 2.17 16.33
N ASN A 44 2.81 2.38 17.63
CA ASN A 44 4.03 3.09 18.09
C ASN A 44 5.30 2.24 17.96
N ASP A 45 5.18 0.95 17.64
CA ASP A 45 6.30 0.06 17.34
C ASP A 45 6.57 0.03 15.83
N PRO A 46 7.81 0.20 15.32
CA PRO A 46 8.10 0.14 13.89
C PRO A 46 7.69 -1.15 13.17
N LEU A 47 7.51 -2.25 13.91
CA LEU A 47 7.02 -3.54 13.42
C LEU A 47 5.53 -3.77 13.70
N TRP A 48 4.76 -2.71 13.96
CA TRP A 48 3.32 -2.77 14.24
C TRP A 48 2.54 -3.57 13.19
N SER A 49 2.93 -3.48 11.91
CA SER A 49 2.23 -4.17 10.82
C SER A 49 2.39 -5.68 10.91
N ALA A 50 3.59 -6.16 11.25
CA ALA A 50 3.85 -7.58 11.46
C ALA A 50 3.10 -8.11 12.68
N SER A 51 3.10 -7.36 13.78
CA SER A 51 2.31 -7.71 14.97
C SER A 51 0.83 -7.80 14.64
N CYS A 52 0.27 -6.76 14.02
CA CYS A 52 -1.15 -6.68 13.65
C CYS A 52 -1.59 -7.80 12.70
N LEU A 53 -0.74 -8.16 11.73
CA LEU A 53 -0.98 -9.30 10.82
C LEU A 53 -1.10 -10.64 11.57
N ILE A 54 -0.40 -10.80 12.68
CA ILE A 54 -0.38 -12.03 13.48
C ILE A 54 -1.51 -12.01 14.53
N THR A 55 -1.68 -10.89 15.23
CA THR A 55 -2.54 -10.81 16.42
C THR A 55 -3.96 -10.36 16.09
N ASN A 56 -4.15 -9.54 15.06
CA ASN A 56 -5.44 -8.92 14.73
C ASN A 56 -5.69 -8.89 13.20
N PRO A 57 -5.56 -10.02 12.47
CA PRO A 57 -5.72 -10.04 11.01
C PRO A 57 -7.11 -9.63 10.53
N ASP A 58 -8.13 -9.75 11.38
CA ASP A 58 -9.50 -9.34 11.05
C ASP A 58 -9.62 -7.82 10.92
N LEU A 59 -8.84 -7.07 11.71
CA LEU A 59 -8.75 -5.62 11.56
C LEU A 59 -8.15 -5.25 10.20
N ILE A 60 -7.31 -6.09 9.60
CA ILE A 60 -6.71 -5.78 8.31
C ILE A 60 -7.64 -6.03 7.13
N LYS A 61 -8.62 -6.93 7.27
CA LYS A 61 -9.52 -7.34 6.18
C LYS A 61 -10.81 -6.53 6.09
N GLN A 62 -11.20 -5.83 7.16
CA GLN A 62 -12.46 -5.07 7.25
C GLN A 62 -12.43 -3.84 6.33
#